data_AF-A0A1Y4IQ53-F1
#
_entry.id   AF-A0A1Y4IQ53-F1
#
_cell.length_a   1.000
_cell.length_b   1.000
_cell.length_c   1.000
_cell.angle_alpha   90.00
_cell.angle_beta   90.00
_cell.angle_gamma   90.00
#
_symmetry.space_group_name_H-M   'P 1'
#
loop_
_entity.id
_entity.type
_entity.pdbx_description
1 polymer ?
#
loop_
_entity_poly.entity_id
_entity_poly.type
_entity_poly.pdbx_seq_one_letter_code
_entity_poly.pdbx_strand_id
1 'polypeptide(L)'
;MEISRKKECKYLGFAVALLLVLGLFLVRDYGIWYDENVEIDIARMNLKEYVRVICGEDSGIFQFMDDKIGDLMDSVEIDHGEALIYPAAAVVSVLREIGHADWGMWFYHYYLWCWFVAGLVCLYLTGKYLTGQRRWGIVAAAMLLLHPRFFSEAFFNNKDVLMLSATAICIWFGIRFMESKTWKWSVIWGISVAFCTNLRVVGGLYAVLFEGMYLIEYLQDGWRDYRRLGTGLAAAGSAVLAFVLITPATWPSLLDYLIYTISNASGFSRWDHWVLYAGDLYRYTVHPLPWHYIMWMIVITTPVIFVVMILIGQINLLRSMVGAVKNRNWREKTVKYGILLGLMVWVPLLVYMLKRSNVYNGWRHFYFIYPSLVLLAVMGMASLVKWISWKRPVWAVMAAQGMFCVYLLVSGHPLQYVYYNFLAGNNVEETYEVDTGVLAFQYALKQILQQDDSDKILISSDNLVSYYGIKMAWEVLPHDEKDRIQIAEPETKECEEADYHIYNHTRILMDTRIYEEGLDGGTYWEPKENYEYFQTIEAYGLDILDIYKL
;
A
#
# COMPACT_ATOMS: atom_id res chain seq x y z
N MET A 1 35.48 -8.38 -13.92
CA MET A 1 34.46 -7.97 -12.92
C MET A 1 33.78 -6.65 -13.28
N GLU A 2 34.54 -5.63 -13.68
CA GLU A 2 34.00 -4.30 -14.03
C GLU A 2 33.09 -4.27 -15.28
N ILE A 3 33.44 -5.00 -16.34
CA ILE A 3 32.62 -5.12 -17.56
C ILE A 3 31.26 -5.78 -17.26
N SER A 4 31.25 -6.80 -16.40
CA SER A 4 30.01 -7.48 -15.95
C SER A 4 29.11 -6.54 -15.15
N ARG A 5 29.71 -5.73 -14.25
CA ARG A 5 29.01 -4.70 -13.49
C ARG A 5 28.41 -3.60 -14.39
N LYS A 6 29.17 -3.11 -15.39
CA LYS A 6 28.68 -2.12 -16.37
C LYS A 6 27.50 -2.66 -17.19
N LYS A 7 27.57 -3.92 -17.65
CA LYS A 7 26.45 -4.57 -18.36
C LYS A 7 25.22 -4.69 -17.47
N GLU A 8 25.39 -5.10 -16.21
CA GLU A 8 24.29 -5.22 -15.26
C GLU A 8 23.59 -3.88 -14.99
N CYS A 9 24.35 -2.81 -14.76
CA CYS A 9 23.79 -1.47 -14.59
C CYS A 9 22.98 -1.02 -15.81
N LYS A 10 23.44 -1.34 -17.02
CA LYS A 10 22.70 -1.06 -18.27
C LYS A 10 21.37 -1.81 -18.32
N TYR A 11 21.35 -3.11 -18.00
CA TYR A 11 20.11 -3.89 -18.01
C TYR A 11 19.12 -3.43 -16.93
N LEU A 12 19.61 -3.10 -15.75
CA LEU A 12 18.76 -2.55 -14.69
C LEU A 12 18.17 -1.19 -15.10
N GLY A 13 19.01 -0.30 -15.66
CA GLY A 13 18.55 1.00 -16.16
C GLY A 13 17.49 0.87 -17.27
N PHE A 14 17.69 -0.07 -18.20
CA PHE A 14 16.70 -0.36 -19.24
C PHE A 14 15.38 -0.90 -18.66
N ALA A 15 15.45 -1.83 -17.69
CA ALA A 15 14.25 -2.36 -17.04
C ALA A 15 13.48 -1.27 -16.29
N VAL A 16 14.19 -0.39 -15.57
CA VAL A 16 13.57 0.76 -14.89
C VAL A 16 12.91 1.70 -15.90
N ALA A 17 13.60 2.04 -16.99
CA ALA A 17 13.02 2.88 -18.04
C ALA A 17 11.75 2.27 -18.64
N LEU A 18 11.74 0.95 -18.90
CA LEU A 18 10.57 0.25 -19.39
C LEU A 18 9.39 0.31 -18.40
N LEU A 19 9.65 0.13 -17.10
CA LEU A 19 8.61 0.22 -16.06
C LEU A 19 8.07 1.64 -15.93
N LEU A 20 8.91 2.67 -16.02
CA LEU A 20 8.46 4.06 -15.98
C LEU A 20 7.59 4.39 -17.21
N VAL A 21 8.00 3.95 -18.41
CA VAL A 21 7.19 4.11 -19.62
C VAL A 21 5.86 3.36 -19.51
N LEU A 22 5.86 2.13 -18.97
CA LEU A 22 4.64 1.38 -18.71
C LEU A 22 3.68 2.15 -17.80
N GLY A 23 4.19 2.72 -16.71
CA GLY A 23 3.39 3.51 -15.78
C GLY A 23 2.70 4.70 -16.45
N LEU A 24 3.37 5.41 -17.35
CA LEU A 24 2.79 6.54 -18.08
C LEU A 24 1.55 6.17 -18.91
N PHE A 25 1.48 4.94 -19.41
CA PHE A 25 0.32 4.47 -20.18
C PHE A 25 -0.81 3.97 -19.28
N LEU A 26 -0.48 3.28 -18.19
CA LEU A 26 -1.47 2.62 -17.33
C LEU A 26 -2.19 3.56 -16.34
N VAL A 27 -1.59 4.70 -15.98
CA VAL A 27 -2.17 5.62 -14.97
C VAL A 27 -3.57 6.13 -15.31
N ARG A 28 -3.95 6.15 -16.60
CA ARG A 28 -5.26 6.67 -17.06
C ARG A 28 -6.42 5.70 -16.83
N ASP A 29 -6.10 4.45 -16.52
CA ASP A 29 -7.08 3.39 -16.38
C ASP A 29 -7.54 3.20 -14.94
N TYR A 30 -6.86 3.81 -13.97
CA TYR A 30 -7.15 3.70 -12.55
C TYR A 30 -7.91 4.92 -12.01
N GLY A 31 -8.90 4.64 -11.16
CA GLY A 31 -9.74 5.65 -10.51
C GLY A 31 -9.08 6.26 -9.29
N ILE A 32 -9.83 7.10 -8.57
CA ILE A 32 -9.43 7.60 -7.26
C ILE A 32 -9.87 6.59 -6.20
N TRP A 33 -8.94 6.10 -5.40
CA TRP A 33 -9.18 5.27 -4.22
C TRP A 33 -9.83 6.10 -3.11
N TYR A 34 -10.77 5.49 -2.38
CA TYR A 34 -11.56 6.13 -1.31
C TYR A 34 -10.78 7.11 -0.39
N ASP A 35 -9.59 6.73 0.07
CA ASP A 35 -8.78 7.53 1.01
C ASP A 35 -7.95 8.65 0.34
N GLU A 36 -7.72 8.61 -0.98
CA GLU A 36 -6.70 9.45 -1.64
C GLU A 36 -6.93 10.94 -1.42
N ASN A 37 -8.18 11.40 -1.56
CA ASN A 37 -8.50 12.82 -1.40
C ASN A 37 -8.28 13.31 0.03
N VAL A 38 -8.59 12.49 1.03
CA VAL A 38 -8.35 12.81 2.44
C VAL A 38 -6.86 12.99 2.69
N GLU A 39 -6.03 12.07 2.21
CA GLU A 39 -4.58 12.16 2.40
C GLU A 39 -3.95 13.31 1.59
N ILE A 40 -4.46 13.63 0.40
CA ILE A 40 -4.05 14.83 -0.35
C ILE A 40 -4.37 16.09 0.45
N ASP A 41 -5.54 16.15 1.11
CA ASP A 41 -5.91 17.29 1.95
C ASP A 41 -5.01 17.39 3.19
N ILE A 42 -4.67 16.29 3.85
CA ILE A 42 -3.68 16.30 4.95
C ILE A 42 -2.30 16.75 4.45
N ALA A 43 -1.86 16.32 3.26
CA ALA A 43 -0.62 16.82 2.66
C ALA A 43 -0.66 18.33 2.40
N ARG A 44 -1.82 18.86 1.95
CA ARG A 44 -2.04 20.31 1.75
C ARG A 44 -2.00 21.08 3.07
N MET A 45 -2.61 20.55 4.14
CA MET A 45 -2.53 21.13 5.49
C MET A 45 -1.09 21.16 6.00
N ASN A 46 -0.33 20.08 5.80
CA ASN A 46 1.10 20.07 6.15
C ASN A 46 1.90 21.10 5.34
N LEU A 47 1.67 21.21 4.03
CA LEU A 47 2.31 22.23 3.17
C LEU A 47 2.00 23.66 3.63
N LYS A 48 0.76 23.93 4.06
CA LYS A 48 0.34 25.21 4.64
C LYS A 48 1.20 25.61 5.84
N GLU A 49 1.56 24.66 6.71
CA GLU A 49 2.44 24.94 7.86
C GLU A 49 3.86 25.37 7.44
N TYR A 50 4.43 24.78 6.39
CA TYR A 50 5.71 25.26 5.85
C TYR A 50 5.59 26.68 5.30
N VAL A 51 4.49 26.99 4.61
CA VAL A 51 4.22 28.34 4.11
C VAL A 51 4.05 29.33 5.25
N ARG A 52 3.35 28.96 6.33
CA ARG A 52 3.22 29.76 7.56
C ARG A 52 4.60 30.13 8.12
N VAL A 53 5.50 29.16 8.27
CA VAL A 53 6.83 29.38 8.86
C VAL A 53 7.78 30.14 7.93
N ILE A 54 7.74 29.86 6.62
CA ILE A 54 8.70 30.43 5.66
C ILE A 54 8.27 31.82 5.16
N CYS A 55 6.98 31.99 4.84
CA CYS A 55 6.44 33.18 4.20
C CYS A 55 5.74 34.13 5.17
N GLY A 56 5.30 33.62 6.34
CA GLY A 56 4.50 34.37 7.31
C GLY A 56 3.01 34.38 6.96
N GLU A 57 2.18 34.57 7.98
CA GLU A 57 0.72 34.57 7.87
C GLU A 57 0.18 35.74 7.04
N ASP A 58 0.85 36.89 7.05
CA ASP A 58 0.48 38.06 6.25
C ASP A 58 0.77 37.90 4.74
N SER A 59 1.40 36.79 4.32
CA SER A 59 1.73 36.57 2.92
C SER A 59 0.49 36.19 2.10
N GLY A 60 0.40 36.72 0.88
CA GLY A 60 -0.74 36.43 0.00
C GLY A 60 -0.91 34.94 -0.33
N ILE A 61 0.19 34.16 -0.34
CA ILE A 61 0.12 32.71 -0.54
C ILE A 61 -0.44 32.00 0.69
N PHE A 62 -0.09 32.42 1.91
CA PHE A 62 -0.67 31.84 3.12
C PHE A 62 -2.17 32.13 3.16
N GLN A 63 -2.58 33.38 2.98
CA GLN A 63 -4.00 33.78 2.96
C GLN A 63 -4.80 33.00 1.90
N PHE A 64 -4.26 32.85 0.69
CA PHE A 64 -4.89 32.02 -0.35
C PHE A 64 -5.06 30.56 0.05
N MET A 65 -4.08 29.97 0.74
CA MET A 65 -4.18 28.60 1.23
C MET A 65 -5.14 28.50 2.41
N ASP A 66 -5.13 29.47 3.32
CA ASP A 66 -5.96 29.54 4.52
C ASP A 66 -7.46 29.58 4.17
N ASP A 67 -7.83 30.31 3.13
CA ASP A 67 -9.21 30.38 2.61
C ASP A 67 -9.75 29.03 2.10
N LYS A 68 -8.87 28.07 1.77
CA LYS A 68 -9.22 26.81 1.08
C LYS A 68 -8.86 25.55 1.84
N ILE A 69 -7.94 25.63 2.80
CA ILE A 69 -7.30 24.50 3.47
C ILE A 69 -7.41 24.72 4.98
N GLY A 70 -8.05 23.77 5.66
CA GLY A 70 -8.17 23.77 7.12
C GLY A 70 -6.82 23.74 7.85
N ASP A 71 -6.84 23.98 9.15
CA ASP A 71 -5.65 23.91 9.98
C ASP A 71 -5.30 22.47 10.34
N LEU A 72 -4.01 22.14 10.24
CA LEU A 72 -3.50 20.80 10.55
C LEU A 72 -3.82 20.39 12.00
N MET A 73 -3.70 21.34 12.93
CA MET A 73 -3.86 21.09 14.36
C MET A 73 -5.31 20.75 14.77
N ASP A 74 -6.29 21.13 13.92
CA ASP A 74 -7.71 20.83 14.14
C ASP A 74 -8.15 19.54 13.43
N SER A 75 -7.28 18.97 12.59
CA SER A 75 -7.60 17.75 11.84
C SER A 75 -7.66 16.55 12.77
N VAL A 76 -8.73 15.77 12.64
CA VAL A 76 -8.83 14.46 13.31
C VAL A 76 -7.75 13.50 12.80
N GLU A 77 -7.30 13.65 11.54
CA GLU A 77 -6.26 12.81 10.92
C GLU A 77 -4.86 13.41 11.04
N ILE A 78 -4.60 14.24 12.06
CA ILE A 78 -3.26 14.82 12.32
C ILE A 78 -2.14 13.78 12.47
N ASP A 79 -2.47 12.53 12.81
CA ASP A 79 -1.53 11.42 12.91
C ASP A 79 -1.17 10.76 11.56
N HIS A 80 -1.76 11.21 10.45
CA HIS A 80 -1.42 10.77 9.11
C HIS A 80 -0.18 11.53 8.59
N GLY A 81 0.90 10.79 8.33
CA GLY A 81 2.11 11.38 7.78
C GLY A 81 2.18 11.23 6.26
N GLU A 82 2.15 12.37 5.58
CA GLU A 82 2.02 12.44 4.12
C GLU A 82 3.26 13.02 3.42
N ALA A 83 4.42 12.99 4.09
CA ALA A 83 5.61 13.71 3.64
C ALA A 83 6.15 13.25 2.28
N LEU A 84 5.99 11.96 1.94
CA LEU A 84 6.40 11.47 0.63
C LEU A 84 5.49 11.97 -0.50
N ILE A 85 4.24 12.33 -0.23
CA ILE A 85 3.30 12.80 -1.25
C ILE A 85 3.25 14.32 -1.37
N TYR A 86 3.90 15.10 -0.50
CA TYR A 86 3.91 16.57 -0.57
C TYR A 86 4.19 17.14 -1.97
N PRO A 87 5.21 16.67 -2.73
CA PRO A 87 5.44 17.19 -4.08
C PRO A 87 4.27 16.93 -5.03
N ALA A 88 3.60 15.77 -4.88
CA ALA A 88 2.47 15.40 -5.70
C ALA A 88 1.20 16.16 -5.31
N ALA A 89 0.93 16.30 -4.01
CA ALA A 89 -0.19 17.09 -3.51
C ALA A 89 -0.12 18.55 -3.95
N ALA A 90 1.07 19.15 -3.99
CA ALA A 90 1.26 20.51 -4.52
C ALA A 90 0.87 20.62 -6.00
N VAL A 91 1.30 19.67 -6.84
CA VAL A 91 0.96 19.65 -8.28
C VAL A 91 -0.53 19.41 -8.49
N VAL A 92 -1.11 18.44 -7.78
CA VAL A 92 -2.56 18.16 -7.80
C VAL A 92 -3.35 19.42 -7.43
N SER A 93 -2.95 20.11 -6.37
CA SER A 93 -3.63 21.32 -5.90
C SER A 93 -3.64 22.41 -6.98
N VAL A 94 -2.49 22.67 -7.61
CA VAL A 94 -2.40 23.68 -8.69
C VAL A 94 -3.25 23.28 -9.90
N LEU A 95 -3.19 22.01 -10.31
CA LEU A 95 -3.92 21.53 -11.48
C LEU A 95 -5.44 21.52 -11.27
N ARG A 96 -5.91 21.16 -10.06
CA ARG A 96 -7.32 21.27 -9.68
C ARG A 96 -7.83 22.71 -9.77
N GLU A 97 -7.07 23.68 -9.27
CA GLU A 97 -7.48 25.10 -9.28
C GLU A 97 -7.58 25.70 -10.69
N ILE A 98 -6.81 25.19 -11.66
CA ILE A 98 -6.91 25.63 -13.06
C ILE A 98 -7.88 24.76 -13.90
N GLY A 99 -8.64 23.86 -13.27
CA GLY A 99 -9.67 23.05 -13.92
C GLY A 99 -9.19 21.73 -14.54
N HIS A 100 -7.95 21.30 -14.29
CA HIS A 100 -7.35 20.08 -14.84
C HIS A 100 -7.13 19.01 -13.75
N ALA A 101 -8.20 18.65 -13.03
CA ALA A 101 -8.15 17.66 -11.97
C ALA A 101 -7.70 16.27 -12.47
N ASP A 102 -8.10 15.90 -13.68
CA ASP A 102 -7.69 14.70 -14.41
C ASP A 102 -6.16 14.61 -14.56
N TRP A 103 -5.52 15.66 -15.09
CA TRP A 103 -4.06 15.72 -15.20
C TRP A 103 -3.38 15.70 -13.83
N GLY A 104 -4.00 16.34 -12.84
CA GLY A 104 -3.57 16.30 -11.44
C GLY A 104 -3.48 14.87 -10.93
N MET A 105 -4.56 14.11 -11.04
CA MET A 105 -4.62 12.74 -10.54
C MET A 105 -3.75 11.78 -11.37
N TRP A 106 -3.63 11.95 -12.69
CA TRP A 106 -2.69 11.15 -13.48
C TRP A 106 -1.24 11.39 -13.06
N PHE A 107 -0.86 12.64 -12.77
CA PHE A 107 0.47 12.94 -12.23
C PHE A 107 0.67 12.29 -10.85
N TYR A 108 -0.34 12.37 -9.99
CA TYR A 108 -0.34 11.76 -8.66
C TYR A 108 -0.12 10.25 -8.74
N HIS A 109 -0.91 9.55 -9.57
CA HIS A 109 -0.77 8.10 -9.74
C HIS A 109 0.58 7.70 -10.33
N TYR A 110 1.07 8.47 -11.30
CA TYR A 110 2.40 8.24 -11.87
C TYR A 110 3.52 8.47 -10.83
N TYR A 111 3.35 9.45 -9.96
CA TYR A 111 4.28 9.72 -8.87
C TYR A 111 4.35 8.55 -7.87
N LEU A 112 3.21 7.98 -7.49
CA LEU A 112 3.15 6.77 -6.65
C LEU A 112 3.84 5.58 -7.34
N TRP A 113 3.59 5.39 -8.63
CA TRP A 113 4.25 4.36 -9.43
C TRP A 113 5.78 4.52 -9.44
N CYS A 114 6.30 5.75 -9.49
CA CYS A 114 7.75 6.00 -9.43
C CYS A 114 8.36 5.54 -8.10
N TRP A 115 7.67 5.75 -6.98
CA TRP A 115 8.09 5.21 -5.68
C TRP A 115 8.04 3.69 -5.64
N PHE A 116 7.01 3.09 -6.23
CA PHE A 116 6.92 1.64 -6.37
C PHE A 116 8.10 1.06 -7.16
N VAL A 117 8.46 1.67 -8.29
CA VAL A 117 9.64 1.28 -9.09
C VAL A 117 10.94 1.44 -8.29
N ALA A 118 11.09 2.50 -7.49
CA ALA A 118 12.23 2.65 -6.59
C ALA A 118 12.30 1.52 -5.54
N GLY A 119 11.16 1.14 -4.97
CA GLY A 119 11.02 -0.01 -4.07
C GLY A 119 11.45 -1.33 -4.74
N LEU A 120 11.03 -1.58 -5.98
CA LEU A 120 11.43 -2.74 -6.78
C LEU A 120 12.95 -2.81 -6.98
N VAL A 121 13.59 -1.68 -7.28
CA VAL A 121 15.06 -1.60 -7.42
C VAL A 121 15.74 -1.95 -6.10
N CYS A 122 15.26 -1.42 -4.97
CA CYS A 122 15.82 -1.71 -3.66
C CYS A 122 15.61 -3.18 -3.24
N LEU A 123 14.47 -3.79 -3.56
CA LEU A 123 14.26 -5.23 -3.39
C LEU A 123 15.22 -6.06 -4.23
N TYR A 124 15.42 -5.71 -5.50
CA TYR A 124 16.39 -6.35 -6.37
C TYR A 124 17.81 -6.32 -5.78
N LEU A 125 18.25 -5.12 -5.37
CA LEU A 125 19.59 -4.91 -4.81
C LEU A 125 19.77 -5.69 -3.50
N THR A 126 18.76 -5.68 -2.64
CA THR A 126 18.78 -6.37 -1.35
C THR A 126 18.77 -7.89 -1.54
N GLY A 127 17.87 -8.43 -2.34
CA GLY A 127 17.79 -9.87 -2.63
C GLY A 127 19.09 -10.40 -3.27
N LYS A 128 19.70 -9.63 -4.18
CA LYS A 128 21.01 -9.93 -4.74
C LYS A 128 22.10 -9.92 -3.67
N TYR A 129 22.13 -8.91 -2.81
CA TYR A 129 23.15 -8.77 -1.76
C TYR A 129 23.09 -9.91 -0.74
N LEU A 130 21.89 -10.24 -0.26
CA LEU A 130 21.68 -11.27 0.77
C LEU A 130 22.04 -12.67 0.25
N THR A 131 21.61 -13.01 -0.98
CA THR A 131 21.84 -14.34 -1.57
C THR A 131 23.17 -14.48 -2.33
N GLY A 132 23.82 -13.36 -2.66
CA GLY A 132 25.01 -13.32 -3.51
C GLY A 132 24.75 -13.60 -5.00
N GLN A 133 23.49 -13.70 -5.44
CA GLN A 133 23.14 -14.11 -6.80
C GLN A 133 22.09 -13.18 -7.41
N ARG A 134 22.38 -12.68 -8.62
CA ARG A 134 21.50 -11.77 -9.36
C ARG A 134 20.09 -12.32 -9.57
N ARG A 135 19.97 -13.61 -9.90
CA ARG A 135 18.66 -14.25 -10.16
C ARG A 135 17.68 -14.13 -8.99
N TRP A 136 18.15 -14.20 -7.74
CA TRP A 136 17.29 -14.08 -6.58
C TRP A 136 16.89 -12.62 -6.29
N GLY A 137 17.71 -11.65 -6.70
CA GLY A 137 17.30 -10.25 -6.77
C GLY A 137 16.17 -10.04 -7.80
N ILE A 138 16.28 -10.66 -8.98
CA ILE A 138 15.22 -10.61 -10.01
C ILE A 138 13.93 -11.23 -9.47
N VAL A 139 14.02 -12.41 -8.85
CA VAL A 139 12.86 -13.08 -8.24
C VAL A 139 12.23 -12.21 -7.15
N ALA A 140 13.02 -11.55 -6.30
CA ALA A 140 12.49 -10.67 -5.26
C ALA A 140 11.70 -9.50 -5.84
N ALA A 141 12.25 -8.80 -6.85
CA ALA A 141 11.52 -7.72 -7.51
C ALA A 141 10.30 -8.26 -8.28
N ALA A 142 10.41 -9.41 -8.95
CA ALA A 142 9.30 -10.02 -9.69
C ALA A 142 8.15 -10.44 -8.77
N MET A 143 8.42 -10.93 -7.55
CA MET A 143 7.35 -11.26 -6.59
C MET A 143 6.49 -10.06 -6.23
N LEU A 144 7.09 -8.86 -6.13
CA LEU A 144 6.32 -7.63 -5.88
C LEU A 144 5.64 -7.11 -7.16
N LEU A 145 6.39 -7.00 -8.26
CA LEU A 145 5.86 -6.46 -9.52
C LEU A 145 4.73 -7.32 -10.11
N LEU A 146 4.82 -8.65 -9.99
CA LEU A 146 3.84 -9.58 -10.57
C LEU A 146 2.75 -9.97 -9.57
N HIS A 147 2.69 -9.34 -8.39
CA HIS A 147 1.58 -9.55 -7.47
C HIS A 147 0.36 -8.75 -7.96
N PRO A 148 -0.78 -9.38 -8.31
CA PRO A 148 -1.90 -8.67 -8.92
C PRO A 148 -2.35 -7.44 -8.15
N ARG A 149 -2.56 -7.60 -6.84
CA ARG A 149 -2.96 -6.50 -5.96
C ARG A 149 -1.94 -5.36 -5.89
N PHE A 150 -0.69 -5.64 -5.55
CA PHE A 150 0.33 -4.60 -5.47
C PHE A 150 0.61 -3.91 -6.81
N PHE A 151 0.45 -4.60 -7.93
CA PHE A 151 0.64 -3.97 -9.24
C PHE A 151 -0.37 -2.85 -9.48
N SER A 152 -1.67 -3.11 -9.30
CA SER A 152 -2.70 -2.07 -9.44
C SER A 152 -2.63 -1.03 -8.32
N GLU A 153 -2.48 -1.48 -7.08
CA GLU A 153 -2.45 -0.58 -5.93
C GLU A 153 -1.23 0.35 -5.93
N ALA A 154 -0.18 0.03 -6.67
CA ALA A 154 0.95 0.95 -6.87
C ALA A 154 0.58 2.26 -7.57
N PHE A 155 -0.57 2.33 -8.23
CA PHE A 155 -1.04 3.53 -8.91
C PHE A 155 -1.83 4.45 -7.99
N PHE A 156 -2.56 3.94 -7.00
CA PHE A 156 -3.53 4.74 -6.24
C PHE A 156 -3.38 4.63 -4.71
N ASN A 157 -2.79 3.53 -4.20
CA ASN A 157 -2.65 3.32 -2.76
C ASN A 157 -1.44 4.09 -2.21
N ASN A 158 -1.70 5.37 -1.94
CA ASN A 158 -0.75 6.36 -1.45
C ASN A 158 -0.25 6.16 -0.02
N LYS A 159 -0.89 5.28 0.76
CA LYS A 159 -0.51 5.01 2.15
C LYS A 159 0.24 3.70 2.30
N ASP A 160 -0.38 2.60 1.92
CA ASP A 160 0.10 1.26 2.24
C ASP A 160 1.13 0.73 1.23
N VAL A 161 0.90 0.94 -0.07
CA VAL A 161 1.88 0.55 -1.10
C VAL A 161 3.06 1.53 -1.15
N LEU A 162 2.81 2.81 -0.87
CA LEU A 162 3.88 3.78 -0.68
C LEU A 162 4.76 3.40 0.52
N MET A 163 4.16 3.02 1.65
CA MET A 163 4.88 2.52 2.83
C MET A 163 5.63 1.20 2.57
N LEU A 164 5.05 0.28 1.79
CA LEU A 164 5.72 -0.93 1.31
C LEU A 164 7.00 -0.57 0.54
N SER A 165 6.91 0.41 -0.36
CA SER A 165 8.02 0.87 -1.20
C SER A 165 9.10 1.57 -0.38
N ALA A 166 8.70 2.49 0.50
CA ALA A 166 9.59 3.17 1.45
C ALA A 166 10.32 2.16 2.35
N THR A 167 9.62 1.12 2.78
CA THR A 167 10.20 0.03 3.58
C THR A 167 11.28 -0.74 2.81
N ALA A 168 11.05 -1.10 1.55
CA ALA A 168 12.07 -1.76 0.73
C ALA A 168 13.33 -0.88 0.57
N ILE A 169 13.15 0.42 0.39
CA ILE A 169 14.22 1.42 0.32
C ILE A 169 14.97 1.51 1.66
N CYS A 170 14.23 1.60 2.78
CA CYS A 170 14.77 1.67 4.13
C CYS A 170 15.60 0.42 4.48
N ILE A 171 15.14 -0.79 4.12
CA ILE A 171 15.91 -2.03 4.31
C ILE A 171 17.22 -1.98 3.53
N TRP A 172 17.19 -1.58 2.25
CA TRP A 172 18.40 -1.48 1.43
C TRP A 172 19.41 -0.53 2.06
N PHE A 173 18.99 0.69 2.40
CA PHE A 173 19.89 1.67 3.00
C PHE A 173 20.32 1.31 4.41
N GLY A 174 19.49 0.59 5.18
CA GLY A 174 19.84 0.06 6.49
C GLY A 174 20.97 -0.97 6.40
N ILE A 175 20.92 -1.85 5.40
CA ILE A 175 22.03 -2.75 5.09
C ILE A 175 23.28 -1.97 4.69
N ARG A 176 23.14 -0.92 3.84
CA ARG A 176 24.28 -0.08 3.48
C ARG A 176 24.90 0.62 4.69
N PHE A 177 24.08 1.13 5.61
CA PHE A 177 24.51 1.71 6.88
C PHE A 177 25.29 0.69 7.72
N MET A 178 24.70 -0.49 7.96
CA MET A 178 25.31 -1.55 8.77
C MET A 178 26.64 -2.06 8.22
N GLU A 179 26.77 -2.19 6.90
CA GLU A 179 27.96 -2.78 6.26
C GLU A 179 29.06 -1.77 6.00
N SER A 180 28.72 -0.53 5.66
CA SER A 180 29.71 0.50 5.34
C SER A 180 30.16 1.28 6.56
N LYS A 181 29.28 1.47 7.55
CA LYS A 181 29.54 2.24 8.78
C LYS A 181 30.12 3.63 8.48
N THR A 182 29.51 4.35 7.53
CA THR A 182 29.92 5.71 7.14
C THR A 182 28.79 6.71 7.34
N TRP A 183 29.16 7.97 7.64
CA TRP A 183 28.22 9.09 7.79
C TRP A 183 27.24 9.26 6.63
N LYS A 184 27.72 9.10 5.39
CA LYS A 184 26.85 9.17 4.21
C LYS A 184 25.68 8.19 4.29
N TRP A 185 25.97 6.94 4.63
CA TRP A 185 24.93 5.90 4.71
C TRP A 185 24.11 6.00 5.99
N SER A 186 24.69 6.50 7.09
CA SER A 186 23.95 6.87 8.30
C SER A 186 22.86 7.90 8.01
N VAL A 187 23.21 9.00 7.34
CA VAL A 187 22.26 10.08 7.01
C VAL A 187 21.20 9.64 6.03
N ILE A 188 21.59 8.95 4.94
CA ILE A 188 20.63 8.43 3.96
C ILE A 188 19.64 7.46 4.62
N TRP A 189 20.13 6.57 5.48
CA TRP A 189 19.26 5.64 6.19
C TRP A 189 18.38 6.36 7.22
N GLY A 190 18.90 7.31 7.98
CA GLY A 190 18.12 8.11 8.92
C GLY A 190 16.97 8.86 8.24
N ILE A 191 17.22 9.49 7.09
CA ILE A 191 16.16 10.11 6.28
C ILE A 191 15.15 9.07 5.81
N SER A 192 15.61 7.90 5.36
CA SER A 192 14.72 6.84 4.86
C SER A 192 13.80 6.29 5.97
N VAL A 193 14.33 6.11 7.19
CA VAL A 193 13.52 5.63 8.32
C VAL A 193 12.58 6.70 8.85
N ALA A 194 12.96 7.98 8.76
CA ALA A 194 12.06 9.09 9.05
C ALA A 194 10.83 9.07 8.14
N PHE A 195 11.00 8.90 6.83
CA PHE A 195 9.87 8.78 5.91
C PHE A 195 8.99 7.55 6.20
N CYS A 196 9.61 6.40 6.48
CA CYS A 196 8.84 5.22 6.90
C CYS A 196 8.02 5.48 8.18
N THR A 197 8.61 6.17 9.16
CA THR A 197 7.96 6.48 10.45
C THR A 197 6.87 7.53 10.29
N ASN A 198 7.06 8.49 9.38
CA ASN A 198 6.06 9.49 9.02
C ASN A 198 4.82 8.82 8.41
N LEU A 199 4.99 8.01 7.34
CA LEU A 199 3.87 7.29 6.72
C LEU A 199 3.04 6.49 7.73
N ARG A 200 3.74 5.74 8.60
CA ARG A 200 3.12 5.03 9.72
C ARG A 200 4.10 4.90 10.87
N VAL A 201 3.62 5.13 12.10
CA VAL A 201 4.45 5.04 13.32
C VAL A 201 5.20 3.71 13.47
N VAL A 202 4.64 2.60 12.95
CA VAL A 202 5.30 1.28 12.95
C VAL A 202 6.61 1.27 12.15
N GLY A 203 6.80 2.21 11.22
CA GLY A 203 8.07 2.43 10.52
C GLY A 203 9.23 2.72 11.47
N GLY A 204 8.97 3.26 12.66
CA GLY A 204 9.96 3.48 13.72
C GLY A 204 10.59 2.17 14.22
N LEU A 205 9.94 1.01 14.01
CA LEU A 205 10.53 -0.29 14.30
C LEU A 205 11.83 -0.53 13.51
N TYR A 206 11.95 0.02 12.29
CA TYR A 206 13.21 -0.03 11.52
C TYR A 206 14.34 0.69 12.24
N ALA A 207 14.05 1.82 12.88
CA ALA A 207 15.05 2.52 13.66
C ALA A 207 15.52 1.64 14.82
N VAL A 208 14.58 1.09 15.60
CA VAL A 208 14.87 0.22 16.75
C VAL A 208 15.70 -1.01 16.34
N LEU A 209 15.32 -1.71 15.26
CA LEU A 209 15.99 -2.96 14.90
C LEU A 209 17.39 -2.73 14.30
N PHE A 210 17.54 -1.77 13.38
CA PHE A 210 18.85 -1.52 12.76
C PHE A 210 19.82 -0.83 13.73
N GLU A 211 19.39 0.19 14.48
CA GLU A 211 20.25 0.83 15.50
C GLU A 211 20.53 -0.11 16.66
N GLY A 212 19.54 -0.89 17.11
CA GLY A 212 19.75 -1.90 18.15
C GLY A 212 20.80 -2.92 17.74
N MET A 213 20.73 -3.43 16.50
CA MET A 213 21.74 -4.34 15.97
C MET A 213 23.10 -3.66 15.81
N TYR A 214 23.14 -2.41 15.35
CA TYR A 214 24.36 -1.63 15.23
C TYR A 214 25.04 -1.45 16.59
N LEU A 215 24.27 -1.09 17.61
CA LEU A 215 24.72 -0.96 18.98
C LEU A 215 25.25 -2.30 19.50
N ILE A 216 24.53 -3.40 19.34
CA ILE A 216 24.99 -4.74 19.76
C ILE A 216 26.34 -5.07 19.13
N GLU A 217 26.55 -4.83 17.84
CA GLU A 217 27.84 -5.04 17.19
C GLU A 217 28.94 -4.15 17.78
N TYR A 218 28.64 -2.88 18.02
CA TYR A 218 29.57 -1.92 18.61
C TYR A 218 29.99 -2.33 20.04
N LEU A 219 29.03 -2.78 20.86
CA LEU A 219 29.25 -3.28 22.22
C LEU A 219 30.16 -4.51 22.20
N GLN A 220 29.88 -5.48 21.32
CA GLN A 220 30.66 -6.71 21.19
C GLN A 220 32.09 -6.46 20.67
N ASP A 221 32.30 -5.41 19.87
CA ASP A 221 33.62 -4.99 19.40
C ASP A 221 34.42 -4.22 20.49
N GLY A 222 33.86 -4.08 21.69
CA GLY A 222 34.58 -3.60 22.88
C GLY A 222 34.73 -2.08 23.00
N TRP A 223 33.83 -1.29 22.39
CA TRP A 223 33.77 0.18 22.53
C TRP A 223 35.03 0.95 22.09
N ARG A 224 35.83 0.37 21.19
CA ARG A 224 37.18 0.91 20.90
C ARG A 224 37.21 2.04 19.88
N ASP A 225 36.17 2.17 19.04
CA ASP A 225 36.17 3.07 17.88
C ASP A 225 35.09 4.15 18.01
N TYR A 226 35.48 5.31 18.56
CA TYR A 226 34.60 6.48 18.71
C TYR A 226 34.02 6.97 17.39
N ARG A 227 34.66 6.70 16.24
CA ARG A 227 34.12 7.07 14.93
C ARG A 227 32.86 6.25 14.61
N ARG A 228 32.82 4.99 15.03
CA ARG A 228 31.64 4.13 14.90
C ARG A 228 30.51 4.56 15.83
N LEU A 229 30.83 5.05 17.03
CA LEU A 229 29.81 5.67 17.87
C LEU A 229 29.22 6.90 17.17
N GLY A 230 30.08 7.76 16.62
CA GLY A 230 29.67 8.92 15.83
C GLY A 230 28.75 8.57 14.66
N THR A 231 29.02 7.49 13.92
CA THR A 231 28.16 7.07 12.79
C THR A 231 26.80 6.51 13.23
N GLY A 232 26.70 5.87 14.41
CA GLY A 232 25.42 5.48 14.99
C GLY A 232 24.62 6.70 15.46
N LEU A 233 25.28 7.61 16.18
CA LEU A 233 24.65 8.87 16.60
C LEU A 233 24.21 9.73 15.40
N ALA A 234 24.97 9.73 14.30
CA ALA A 234 24.59 10.39 13.06
C ALA A 234 23.32 9.81 12.47
N ALA A 235 23.18 8.48 12.48
CA ALA A 235 22.02 7.78 11.96
C ALA A 235 20.77 8.13 12.79
N ALA A 236 20.83 7.92 14.11
CA ALA A 236 19.75 8.28 15.03
C ALA A 236 19.40 9.78 15.00
N GLY A 237 20.40 10.66 15.03
CA GLY A 237 20.20 12.10 14.98
C GLY A 237 19.59 12.56 13.67
N SER A 238 20.04 12.01 12.53
CA SER A 238 19.44 12.31 11.23
C SER A 238 18.02 11.76 11.08
N ALA A 239 17.71 10.62 11.68
CA ALA A 239 16.35 10.07 11.71
C ALA A 239 15.39 10.98 12.47
N VAL A 240 15.75 11.38 13.69
CA VAL A 240 14.91 12.28 14.50
C VAL A 240 14.77 13.64 13.84
N LEU A 241 15.88 14.23 13.38
CA LEU A 241 15.86 15.54 12.72
C LEU A 241 15.00 15.51 11.45
N ALA A 242 15.19 14.51 10.59
CA ALA A 242 14.39 14.38 9.37
C ALA A 242 12.91 14.16 9.71
N PHE A 243 12.59 13.32 10.69
CA PHE A 243 11.20 13.07 11.10
C PHE A 243 10.50 14.34 11.59
N VAL A 244 11.16 15.14 12.43
CA VAL A 244 10.61 16.43 12.89
C VAL A 244 10.44 17.40 11.72
N LEU A 245 11.45 17.52 10.85
CA LEU A 245 11.39 18.44 9.72
C LEU A 245 10.30 18.11 8.70
N ILE A 246 9.99 16.83 8.48
CA ILE A 246 8.99 16.39 7.51
C ILE A 246 7.57 16.23 8.10
N THR A 247 7.43 16.34 9.43
CA THR A 247 6.17 16.12 10.15
C THR A 247 5.77 17.37 10.94
N PRO A 248 5.10 18.37 10.32
CA PRO A 248 4.69 19.60 10.99
C PRO A 248 3.92 19.42 12.29
N ALA A 249 3.10 18.36 12.39
CA ALA A 249 2.40 18.00 13.61
C ALA A 249 3.29 17.76 14.84
N THR A 250 4.61 17.56 14.64
CA THR A 250 5.58 17.42 15.74
C THR A 250 6.16 18.75 16.23
N TRP A 251 5.97 19.85 15.51
CA TRP A 251 6.62 21.14 15.80
C TRP A 251 6.15 21.78 17.12
N PRO A 252 4.87 21.72 17.50
CA PRO A 252 4.45 22.19 18.82
C PRO A 252 5.07 21.36 19.96
N SER A 253 5.06 20.04 19.83
CA SER A 253 5.66 19.11 20.80
C SER A 253 5.82 17.71 20.20
N LEU A 254 7.07 17.29 20.00
CA LEU A 254 7.39 15.95 19.50
C LEU A 254 6.88 14.86 20.47
N LEU A 255 7.02 15.08 21.78
CA LEU A 255 6.65 14.07 22.77
C LEU A 255 5.13 13.87 22.81
N ASP A 256 4.35 14.94 22.80
CA ASP A 256 2.89 14.86 22.84
C ASP A 256 2.35 14.22 21.56
N TYR A 257 2.93 14.57 20.40
CA TYR A 257 2.60 13.93 19.12
C TYR A 257 2.86 12.41 19.14
N LEU A 258 4.01 11.98 19.66
CA LEU A 258 4.33 10.55 19.74
C LEU A 258 3.39 9.80 20.71
N ILE A 259 3.05 10.40 21.85
CA ILE A 259 2.10 9.81 22.80
C ILE A 259 0.73 9.67 22.14
N TYR A 260 0.26 10.73 21.49
CA TYR A 260 -1.01 10.74 20.75
C TYR A 260 -1.05 9.64 19.69
N THR A 261 -0.05 9.59 18.82
CA THR A 261 0.02 8.65 17.70
C THR A 261 0.09 7.19 18.17
N ILE A 262 0.89 6.90 19.21
CA ILE A 262 0.99 5.55 19.77
C ILE A 262 -0.33 5.13 20.45
N SER A 263 -0.96 6.05 21.18
CA SER A 263 -2.27 5.80 21.79
C SER A 263 -3.30 5.48 20.71
N ASN A 264 -3.39 6.32 19.67
CA ASN A 264 -4.32 6.15 18.56
C ASN A 264 -4.06 4.85 17.80
N ALA A 265 -2.80 4.51 17.50
CA ALA A 265 -2.46 3.25 16.83
C ALA A 265 -2.81 2.00 17.67
N SER A 266 -2.87 2.12 19.01
CA SER A 266 -3.13 0.99 19.91
C SER A 266 -4.62 0.78 20.24
N GLY A 267 -5.44 1.82 20.06
CA GLY A 267 -6.86 1.84 20.38
C GLY A 267 -7.71 2.51 19.29
N PHE A 268 -7.29 2.44 18.03
CA PHE A 268 -7.93 3.12 16.91
C PHE A 268 -9.41 2.76 16.82
N SER A 269 -10.26 3.67 17.29
CA SER A 269 -11.72 3.48 17.37
C SER A 269 -12.48 4.36 16.39
N ARG A 270 -11.80 5.17 15.57
CA ARG A 270 -12.45 6.11 14.63
C ARG A 270 -13.20 5.40 13.52
N TRP A 271 -12.75 4.20 13.13
CA TRP A 271 -13.39 3.39 12.12
C TRP A 271 -13.99 2.14 12.77
N ASP A 272 -15.30 2.06 12.92
CA ASP A 272 -15.98 0.92 13.55
C ASP A 272 -17.12 0.42 12.66
N HIS A 273 -16.78 0.08 11.42
CA HIS A 273 -17.74 -0.47 10.46
C HIS A 273 -17.65 -1.99 10.36
N TRP A 274 -18.68 -2.58 9.75
CA TRP A 274 -18.75 -4.00 9.49
C TRP A 274 -17.77 -4.42 8.39
N VAL A 275 -17.12 -5.57 8.58
CA VAL A 275 -16.17 -6.21 7.68
C VAL A 275 -16.68 -7.62 7.38
N LEU A 276 -16.81 -7.98 6.11
CA LEU A 276 -17.15 -9.33 5.69
C LEU A 276 -15.89 -10.20 5.62
N TYR A 277 -15.85 -11.28 6.39
CA TYR A 277 -14.72 -12.20 6.42
C TYR A 277 -15.15 -13.65 6.62
N ALA A 278 -14.74 -14.52 5.69
CA ALA A 278 -15.07 -15.94 5.69
C ALA A 278 -16.58 -16.22 5.83
N GLY A 279 -17.43 -15.34 5.29
CA GLY A 279 -18.90 -15.44 5.31
C GLY A 279 -19.57 -14.75 6.50
N ASP A 280 -18.84 -14.42 7.56
CA ASP A 280 -19.38 -13.76 8.76
C ASP A 280 -19.09 -12.25 8.76
N LEU A 281 -19.96 -11.48 9.43
CA LEU A 281 -19.78 -10.05 9.66
C LEU A 281 -19.03 -9.79 10.99
N TYR A 282 -17.98 -8.97 10.92
CA TYR A 282 -17.17 -8.55 12.06
C TYR A 282 -17.21 -7.04 12.23
N ARG A 283 -17.25 -6.57 13.47
CA ARG A 283 -17.14 -5.14 13.82
C ARG A 283 -16.28 -5.01 15.06
N TYR A 284 -15.30 -4.12 15.03
CA TYR A 284 -14.23 -4.08 16.04
C TYR A 284 -14.74 -4.00 17.48
N THR A 285 -15.76 -3.17 17.74
CA THR A 285 -16.31 -2.98 19.10
C THR A 285 -17.19 -4.13 19.62
N VAL A 286 -17.71 -4.99 18.75
CA VAL A 286 -18.69 -6.04 19.11
C VAL A 286 -18.10 -7.44 18.92
N HIS A 287 -17.60 -7.69 17.71
CA HIS A 287 -17.06 -8.97 17.28
C HIS A 287 -15.79 -8.70 16.47
N PRO A 288 -14.64 -8.45 17.13
CA PRO A 288 -13.41 -8.10 16.43
C PRO A 288 -12.90 -9.27 15.60
N LEU A 289 -12.26 -8.94 14.48
CA LEU A 289 -11.67 -9.91 13.57
C LEU A 289 -10.78 -10.94 14.29
N PRO A 290 -10.78 -12.20 13.84
CA PRO A 290 -10.04 -13.25 14.51
C PRO A 290 -8.53 -13.05 14.32
N TRP A 291 -7.75 -13.56 15.29
CA TRP A 291 -6.29 -13.39 15.33
C TRP A 291 -5.56 -13.84 14.04
N HIS A 292 -6.15 -14.77 13.28
CA HIS A 292 -5.56 -15.33 12.07
C HIS A 292 -5.93 -14.56 10.79
N TYR A 293 -6.81 -13.56 10.86
CA TYR A 293 -7.33 -12.80 9.70
C TYR A 293 -6.23 -12.33 8.76
N ILE A 294 -5.23 -11.59 9.27
CA ILE A 294 -4.14 -11.07 8.43
C ILE A 294 -3.35 -12.20 7.75
N MET A 295 -3.09 -13.29 8.46
CA MET A 295 -2.34 -14.42 7.90
C MET A 295 -3.14 -15.12 6.81
N TRP A 296 -4.45 -15.29 7.01
CA TRP A 296 -5.33 -15.88 6.02
C TRP A 296 -5.49 -14.99 4.80
N MET A 297 -5.70 -13.68 5.00
CA MET A 297 -5.76 -12.70 3.92
C MET A 297 -4.48 -12.70 3.09
N ILE A 298 -3.29 -12.79 3.69
CA ILE A 298 -2.04 -12.98 2.92
C ILE A 298 -2.12 -14.26 2.07
N VAL A 299 -2.55 -15.38 2.64
CA VAL A 299 -2.61 -16.67 1.93
C VAL A 299 -3.55 -16.62 0.73
N ILE A 300 -4.77 -16.11 0.87
CA ILE A 300 -5.78 -16.16 -0.19
C ILE A 300 -5.65 -15.05 -1.23
N THR A 301 -4.91 -13.97 -0.93
CA THR A 301 -4.73 -12.84 -1.86
C THR A 301 -3.37 -12.82 -2.55
N THR A 302 -2.47 -13.74 -2.18
CA THR A 302 -1.12 -13.86 -2.76
C THR A 302 -1.07 -15.02 -3.77
N PRO A 303 -0.37 -14.90 -4.91
CA PRO A 303 -0.16 -16.03 -5.82
C PRO A 303 0.42 -17.27 -5.11
N VAL A 304 -0.14 -18.46 -5.34
CA VAL A 304 0.09 -19.64 -4.48
C VAL A 304 1.55 -20.07 -4.39
N ILE A 305 2.30 -20.02 -5.49
CA ILE A 305 3.74 -20.34 -5.43
C ILE A 305 4.52 -19.29 -4.61
N PHE A 306 4.09 -18.02 -4.57
CA PHE A 306 4.71 -17.02 -3.70
C PHE A 306 4.45 -17.35 -2.23
N VAL A 307 3.24 -17.81 -1.86
CA VAL A 307 2.93 -18.30 -0.50
C VAL A 307 3.86 -19.46 -0.13
N VAL A 308 4.04 -20.44 -1.00
CA VAL A 308 4.96 -21.57 -0.76
C VAL A 308 6.40 -21.08 -0.55
N MET A 309 6.86 -20.13 -1.37
CA MET A 309 8.20 -19.55 -1.21
C MET A 309 8.36 -18.80 0.12
N ILE A 310 7.34 -18.05 0.55
CA ILE A 310 7.30 -17.37 1.85
C ILE A 310 7.42 -18.40 2.98
N LEU A 311 6.65 -19.49 2.95
CA LEU A 311 6.73 -20.56 3.94
C LEU A 311 8.12 -21.21 4.00
N ILE A 312 8.74 -21.48 2.84
CA ILE A 312 10.13 -21.98 2.76
C ILE A 312 11.11 -20.98 3.38
N GLY A 313 10.89 -19.68 3.17
CA GLY A 313 11.65 -18.60 3.81
C GLY A 313 11.60 -18.66 5.33
N GLN A 314 10.40 -18.80 5.91
CA GLN A 314 10.21 -18.90 7.36
C GLN A 314 10.87 -20.17 7.94
N ILE A 315 10.72 -21.32 7.29
CA ILE A 315 11.37 -22.57 7.71
C ILE A 315 12.90 -22.42 7.65
N ASN A 316 13.45 -21.78 6.61
CA ASN A 316 14.88 -21.55 6.49
C ASN A 316 15.41 -20.58 7.56
N LEU A 317 14.63 -19.56 7.93
CA LEU A 317 14.98 -18.66 9.03
C LEU A 317 15.12 -19.43 10.34
N LEU A 318 14.13 -20.25 10.71
CA LEU A 318 14.17 -21.07 11.92
C LEU A 318 15.37 -22.02 11.92
N ARG A 319 15.63 -22.71 10.81
CA ARG A 319 16.80 -23.59 10.66
C ARG A 319 18.12 -22.83 10.84
N SER A 320 18.21 -21.63 10.28
CA SER A 320 19.40 -20.78 10.38
C SER A 320 19.63 -20.29 11.81
N MET A 321 18.56 -19.94 12.53
CA MET A 321 18.63 -19.56 13.95
C MET A 321 19.11 -20.73 14.83
N VAL A 322 18.57 -21.94 14.63
CA VAL A 322 19.03 -23.14 15.35
C VAL A 322 20.50 -23.42 15.07
N GLY A 323 20.94 -23.28 13.82
CA GLY A 323 22.36 -23.40 13.45
C GLY A 323 23.24 -22.33 14.10
N ALA A 324 22.76 -21.09 14.18
CA ALA A 324 23.46 -19.97 14.80
C ALA A 324 23.65 -20.16 16.32
N VAL A 325 22.63 -20.69 17.03
CA VAL A 325 22.75 -21.05 18.45
C VAL A 325 23.85 -22.09 18.64
N LYS A 326 23.80 -23.19 17.87
CA LYS A 326 24.74 -24.32 17.99
C LYS A 326 26.19 -23.90 17.71
N ASN A 327 26.39 -23.09 16.67
CA ASN A 327 27.72 -22.72 16.18
C ASN A 327 28.18 -21.33 16.65
N ARG A 328 27.38 -20.64 17.48
CA ARG A 328 27.60 -19.25 17.94
C ARG A 328 27.85 -18.25 16.80
N ASN A 329 27.22 -18.46 15.62
CA ASN A 329 27.51 -17.70 14.40
C ASN A 329 26.47 -16.60 14.10
N TRP A 330 26.07 -15.84 15.12
CA TRP A 330 25.03 -14.80 15.01
C TRP A 330 25.39 -13.64 14.08
N ARG A 331 26.69 -13.45 13.81
CA ARG A 331 27.21 -12.43 12.88
C ARG A 331 27.17 -12.86 11.42
N GLU A 332 26.84 -14.12 11.12
CA GLU A 332 26.69 -14.55 9.73
C GLU A 332 25.63 -13.69 9.04
N LYS A 333 25.99 -13.12 7.88
CA LYS A 333 25.12 -12.22 7.09
C LYS A 333 23.68 -12.75 6.95
N THR A 334 23.52 -14.02 6.61
CA THR A 334 22.21 -14.65 6.40
C THR A 334 21.40 -14.70 7.69
N VAL A 335 22.04 -15.01 8.82
CA VAL A 335 21.42 -15.09 10.15
C VAL A 335 21.05 -13.70 10.64
N LYS A 336 22.03 -12.78 10.65
CA LYS A 336 21.85 -11.39 11.11
C LYS A 336 20.68 -10.70 10.42
N TYR A 337 20.69 -10.65 9.09
CA TYR A 337 19.61 -9.99 8.34
C TYR A 337 18.33 -10.83 8.33
N GLY A 338 18.42 -12.16 8.37
CA GLY A 338 17.25 -13.02 8.51
C GLY A 338 16.48 -12.74 9.81
N ILE A 339 17.17 -12.55 10.93
CA ILE A 339 16.55 -12.20 12.22
C ILE A 339 15.91 -10.81 12.15
N LEU A 340 16.60 -9.81 11.60
CA LEU A 340 16.04 -8.46 11.44
C LEU A 340 14.75 -8.47 10.62
N LEU A 341 14.76 -9.13 9.46
CA LEU A 341 13.58 -9.27 8.60
C LEU A 341 12.48 -10.11 9.28
N GLY A 342 12.86 -11.15 10.01
CA GLY A 342 11.93 -11.98 10.78
C GLY A 342 11.22 -11.20 11.89
N LEU A 343 11.96 -10.39 12.64
CA LEU A 343 11.39 -9.51 13.67
C LEU A 343 10.45 -8.48 13.05
N MET A 344 10.75 -7.95 11.85
CA MET A 344 9.84 -7.04 11.15
C MET A 344 8.52 -7.68 10.73
N VAL A 345 8.55 -8.96 10.40
CA VAL A 345 7.33 -9.71 10.06
C VAL A 345 6.58 -10.04 11.35
N TRP A 346 7.24 -10.70 12.29
CA TRP A 346 6.57 -11.35 13.40
C TRP A 346 6.22 -10.42 14.56
N VAL A 347 6.98 -9.34 14.82
CA VAL A 347 6.64 -8.43 15.92
C VAL A 347 5.28 -7.75 15.69
N PRO A 348 5.02 -7.08 14.54
CA PRO A 348 3.71 -6.49 14.29
C PRO A 348 2.58 -7.53 14.23
N LEU A 349 2.82 -8.68 13.59
CA LEU A 349 1.82 -9.75 13.50
C LEU A 349 1.46 -10.32 14.88
N LEU A 350 2.43 -10.56 15.75
CA LEU A 350 2.16 -11.06 17.10
C LEU A 350 1.41 -10.02 17.93
N VAL A 351 1.74 -8.73 17.80
CA VAL A 351 0.98 -7.66 18.46
C VAL A 351 -0.47 -7.68 17.99
N TYR A 352 -0.73 -7.80 16.69
CA TYR A 352 -2.08 -7.95 16.14
C TYR A 352 -2.79 -9.20 16.67
N MET A 353 -2.14 -10.36 16.63
CA MET A 353 -2.72 -11.63 17.10
C MET A 353 -3.12 -11.57 18.57
N LEU A 354 -2.36 -10.86 19.40
CA LEU A 354 -2.61 -10.72 20.84
C LEU A 354 -3.64 -9.64 21.16
N LYS A 355 -3.57 -8.48 20.49
CA LYS A 355 -4.43 -7.33 20.78
C LYS A 355 -5.71 -7.27 19.95
N ARG A 356 -5.79 -8.02 18.85
CA ARG A 356 -6.85 -7.95 17.82
C ARG A 356 -7.13 -6.51 17.42
N SER A 357 -6.06 -5.76 17.13
CA SER A 357 -6.14 -4.35 16.72
C SER A 357 -7.10 -4.17 15.56
N ASN A 358 -7.76 -3.02 15.51
CA ASN A 358 -8.70 -2.68 14.46
C ASN A 358 -8.02 -2.67 13.08
N VAL A 359 -8.45 -3.55 12.19
CA VAL A 359 -7.98 -3.70 10.81
C VAL A 359 -9.19 -3.96 9.91
N TYR A 360 -9.09 -3.55 8.65
CA TYR A 360 -10.14 -3.64 7.67
C TYR A 360 -9.55 -3.56 6.25
N ASN A 361 -10.39 -3.75 5.23
CA ASN A 361 -10.00 -3.73 3.81
C ASN A 361 -8.88 -4.74 3.50
N GLY A 362 -9.01 -5.94 4.05
CA GLY A 362 -7.99 -6.99 3.97
C GLY A 362 -6.78 -6.71 4.87
N TRP A 363 -5.59 -6.95 4.34
CA TRP A 363 -4.34 -6.84 5.09
C TRP A 363 -3.48 -5.62 4.71
N ARG A 364 -4.09 -4.61 4.07
CA ARG A 364 -3.39 -3.39 3.60
C ARG A 364 -2.56 -2.71 4.68
N HIS A 365 -3.08 -2.68 5.91
CA HIS A 365 -2.38 -2.11 7.06
C HIS A 365 -1.02 -2.79 7.37
N PHE A 366 -0.79 -4.00 6.85
CA PHE A 366 0.42 -4.81 7.04
C PHE A 366 1.28 -4.93 5.77
N TYR A 367 0.97 -4.23 4.68
CA TYR A 367 1.75 -4.32 3.43
C TYR A 367 3.24 -4.02 3.61
N PHE A 368 3.58 -3.19 4.59
CA PHE A 368 4.97 -2.90 4.96
C PHE A 368 5.79 -4.14 5.37
N ILE A 369 5.18 -5.27 5.76
CA ILE A 369 5.92 -6.51 6.08
C ILE A 369 6.30 -7.30 4.81
N TYR A 370 5.63 -7.05 3.69
CA TYR A 370 5.79 -7.83 2.46
C TYR A 370 7.22 -7.81 1.87
N PRO A 371 7.95 -6.68 1.85
CA PRO A 371 9.36 -6.68 1.44
C PRO A 371 10.21 -7.65 2.26
N SER A 372 9.97 -7.73 3.57
CA SER A 372 10.66 -8.68 4.46
C SER A 372 10.25 -10.13 4.18
N LEU A 373 8.96 -10.40 3.93
CA LEU A 373 8.49 -11.73 3.52
C LEU A 373 9.16 -12.20 2.21
N VAL A 374 9.22 -11.33 1.20
CA VAL A 374 9.86 -11.62 -0.10
C VAL A 374 11.35 -11.88 0.06
N LEU A 375 12.05 -11.07 0.85
CA LEU A 375 13.49 -11.24 1.08
C LEU A 375 13.80 -12.55 1.82
N LEU A 376 13.01 -12.89 2.84
CA LEU A 376 13.10 -14.20 3.52
C LEU A 376 12.79 -15.35 2.56
N ALA A 377 11.79 -15.20 1.70
CA ALA A 377 11.41 -16.20 0.69
C ALA A 377 12.58 -16.49 -0.26
N VAL A 378 13.20 -15.46 -0.85
CA VAL A 378 14.33 -15.67 -1.78
C VAL A 378 15.58 -16.18 -1.08
N MET A 379 15.82 -15.81 0.18
CA MET A 379 16.89 -16.41 1.00
C MET A 379 16.65 -17.90 1.23
N GLY A 380 15.42 -18.28 1.61
CA GLY A 380 15.04 -19.68 1.81
C GLY A 380 15.14 -20.51 0.53
N MET A 381 14.65 -19.98 -0.58
CA MET A 381 14.75 -20.64 -1.89
C MET A 381 16.19 -20.75 -2.38
N ALA A 382 17.01 -19.72 -2.17
CA ALA A 382 18.44 -19.75 -2.49
C ALA A 382 19.20 -20.83 -1.69
N SER A 383 18.82 -21.04 -0.43
CA SER A 383 19.33 -22.14 0.39
C SER A 383 18.82 -23.49 -0.11
N LEU A 384 17.52 -23.65 -0.33
CA LEU A 384 16.88 -24.90 -0.76
C LEU A 384 17.49 -25.45 -2.06
N VAL A 385 17.67 -24.58 -3.05
CA VAL A 385 18.22 -24.94 -4.37
C VAL A 385 19.70 -25.38 -4.31
N LYS A 386 20.41 -25.20 -3.18
CA LYS A 386 21.74 -25.80 -2.98
C LYS A 386 21.65 -27.29 -2.62
N TRP A 387 20.58 -27.70 -1.94
CA TRP A 387 20.41 -29.06 -1.41
C TRP A 387 19.64 -30.00 -2.33
N ILE A 388 18.86 -29.47 -3.27
CA ILE A 388 18.10 -30.26 -4.24
C ILE A 388 18.90 -30.46 -5.52
N SER A 389 19.00 -31.70 -6.00
CA SER A 389 19.66 -32.07 -7.26
C SER A 389 18.84 -31.66 -8.50
N TRP A 390 17.51 -31.64 -8.39
CA TRP A 390 16.56 -31.36 -9.48
C TRP A 390 16.14 -29.88 -9.46
N LYS A 391 17.06 -28.98 -9.82
CA LYS A 391 16.81 -27.52 -9.76
C LYS A 391 15.91 -27.00 -10.89
N ARG A 392 15.87 -27.69 -12.04
CA ARG A 392 15.13 -27.26 -13.23
C ARG A 392 13.61 -27.20 -13.00
N PRO A 393 12.95 -28.21 -12.39
CA PRO A 393 11.53 -28.13 -12.05
C PRO A 393 11.19 -26.94 -11.14
N VAL A 394 12.04 -26.63 -10.14
CA VAL A 394 11.81 -25.48 -9.25
C VAL A 394 11.77 -24.17 -10.04
N TRP A 395 12.76 -23.95 -10.92
CA TRP A 395 12.77 -22.76 -11.78
C TRP A 395 11.61 -22.75 -12.77
N ALA A 396 11.21 -23.91 -13.31
CA ALA A 396 10.08 -24.03 -14.23
C ALA A 396 8.75 -23.66 -13.55
N VAL A 397 8.51 -24.15 -12.33
CA VAL A 397 7.30 -23.81 -11.55
C VAL A 397 7.27 -22.33 -11.21
N MET A 398 8.40 -21.75 -10.80
CA MET A 398 8.49 -20.31 -10.52
C MET A 398 8.25 -19.47 -11.78
N ALA A 399 8.80 -19.89 -12.94
CA ALA A 399 8.57 -19.22 -14.21
C ALA A 399 7.11 -19.35 -14.67
N ALA A 400 6.50 -20.53 -14.51
CA ALA A 400 5.09 -20.76 -14.82
C ALA A 400 4.17 -19.89 -13.94
N GLN A 401 4.44 -19.77 -12.64
CA GLN A 401 3.73 -18.83 -11.78
C GLN A 401 3.91 -17.39 -12.27
N GLY A 402 5.13 -16.98 -12.61
CA GLY A 402 5.39 -15.63 -13.12
C GLY A 402 4.61 -15.33 -14.40
N MET A 403 4.56 -16.27 -15.34
CA MET A 403 3.76 -16.14 -16.57
C MET A 403 2.25 -16.11 -16.27
N PHE A 404 1.78 -16.93 -15.33
CA PHE A 404 0.38 -16.90 -14.90
C PHE A 404 0.03 -15.57 -14.23
N CYS A 405 0.93 -15.01 -13.42
CA CYS A 405 0.76 -13.66 -12.88
C CYS A 405 0.68 -12.59 -13.98
N VAL A 406 1.52 -12.67 -15.02
CA VAL A 406 1.40 -11.75 -16.17
C VAL A 406 0.02 -11.88 -16.84
N TYR A 407 -0.47 -13.11 -17.02
CA TYR A 407 -1.83 -13.34 -17.50
C TYR A 407 -2.87 -12.66 -16.60
N LEU A 408 -2.78 -12.85 -15.28
CA LEU A 408 -3.69 -12.21 -14.32
C LEU A 408 -3.66 -10.68 -14.44
N LEU A 409 -2.46 -10.10 -14.52
CA LEU A 409 -2.30 -8.65 -14.67
C LEU A 409 -2.99 -8.11 -15.92
N VAL A 410 -2.90 -8.84 -17.04
CA VAL A 410 -3.53 -8.43 -18.31
C VAL A 410 -5.03 -8.68 -18.28
N SER A 411 -5.48 -9.85 -17.80
CA SER A 411 -6.90 -10.24 -17.82
C SER A 411 -7.75 -9.43 -16.85
N GLY A 412 -7.16 -9.00 -15.73
CA GLY A 412 -7.86 -8.24 -14.70
C GLY A 412 -7.59 -6.74 -14.77
N HIS A 413 -7.07 -6.18 -15.86
CA HIS A 413 -6.82 -4.74 -15.95
C HIS A 413 -8.12 -3.95 -16.16
N PRO A 414 -8.40 -2.86 -15.40
CA PRO A 414 -7.61 -2.25 -14.31
C PRO A 414 -8.01 -2.72 -12.88
N LEU A 415 -8.74 -3.82 -12.77
CA LEU A 415 -9.31 -4.36 -11.53
C LEU A 415 -8.39 -5.37 -10.80
N GLN A 416 -7.06 -5.29 -10.96
CA GLN A 416 -6.18 -6.34 -10.44
C GLN A 416 -6.18 -6.44 -8.89
N TYR A 417 -6.60 -5.39 -8.19
CA TYR A 417 -6.65 -5.31 -6.73
C TYR A 417 -7.72 -6.21 -6.10
N VAL A 418 -8.73 -6.64 -6.87
CA VAL A 418 -9.76 -7.57 -6.41
C VAL A 418 -9.29 -9.03 -6.39
N TYR A 419 -8.08 -9.33 -6.87
CA TYR A 419 -7.60 -10.71 -7.02
C TYR A 419 -7.67 -11.52 -5.72
N TYR A 420 -8.26 -12.71 -5.82
CA TYR A 420 -8.13 -13.81 -4.87
C TYR A 420 -7.63 -15.05 -5.61
N ASN A 421 -6.86 -15.91 -4.93
CA ASN A 421 -6.46 -17.21 -5.47
C ASN A 421 -7.51 -18.28 -5.12
N PHE A 422 -7.37 -19.45 -5.73
CA PHE A 422 -8.33 -20.55 -5.58
C PHE A 422 -8.52 -21.09 -4.14
N LEU A 423 -7.65 -20.75 -3.18
CA LEU A 423 -7.80 -21.13 -1.78
C LEU A 423 -8.88 -20.30 -1.06
N ALA A 424 -9.34 -19.20 -1.64
CA ALA A 424 -10.43 -18.38 -1.11
C ALA A 424 -11.79 -19.11 -1.13
N GLY A 425 -11.93 -20.15 -1.97
CA GLY A 425 -13.18 -20.87 -2.20
C GLY A 425 -13.90 -20.38 -3.45
N ASN A 426 -15.20 -20.70 -3.52
CA ASN A 426 -16.12 -20.19 -4.55
C ASN A 426 -16.94 -19.03 -3.94
N ASN A 427 -17.58 -18.22 -4.79
CA ASN A 427 -18.40 -17.08 -4.39
C ASN A 427 -17.67 -16.16 -3.39
N VAL A 428 -16.51 -15.67 -3.82
CA VAL A 428 -15.61 -14.94 -2.92
C VAL A 428 -16.24 -13.62 -2.50
N GLU A 429 -16.99 -12.99 -3.39
CA GLU A 429 -17.79 -11.78 -3.17
C GLU A 429 -18.86 -11.91 -2.08
N GLU A 430 -19.30 -13.13 -1.76
CA GLU A 430 -20.24 -13.43 -0.67
C GLU A 430 -19.56 -13.73 0.67
N THR A 431 -18.24 -13.96 0.65
CA THR A 431 -17.46 -14.43 1.81
C THR A 431 -16.36 -13.47 2.24
N TYR A 432 -15.89 -12.60 1.35
CA TYR A 432 -14.87 -11.59 1.61
C TYR A 432 -15.22 -10.30 0.88
N GLU A 433 -14.72 -9.19 1.42
CA GLU A 433 -14.90 -7.91 0.76
C GLU A 433 -14.17 -7.82 -0.59
N VAL A 434 -14.87 -7.29 -1.59
CA VAL A 434 -14.36 -6.95 -2.91
C VAL A 434 -14.56 -5.45 -3.15
N ASP A 435 -13.63 -4.82 -3.86
CA ASP A 435 -13.68 -3.39 -4.21
C ASP A 435 -13.92 -2.40 -3.04
N THR A 436 -13.20 -2.62 -1.93
CA THR A 436 -13.27 -1.76 -0.74
C THR A 436 -12.81 -0.32 -0.96
N GLY A 437 -12.15 -0.04 -2.09
CA GLY A 437 -11.70 1.30 -2.47
C GLY A 437 -12.60 2.02 -3.46
N VAL A 438 -13.75 1.41 -3.85
CA VAL A 438 -14.71 1.95 -4.83
C VAL A 438 -14.08 2.41 -6.14
N LEU A 439 -13.11 1.65 -6.64
CA LEU A 439 -12.34 1.99 -7.84
C LEU A 439 -13.00 1.51 -9.13
N ALA A 440 -13.80 0.45 -9.07
CA ALA A 440 -14.39 -0.16 -10.25
C ALA A 440 -15.38 0.78 -10.96
N PHE A 441 -15.85 1.82 -10.27
CA PHE A 441 -16.81 2.79 -10.79
C PHE A 441 -16.29 3.54 -12.02
N GLN A 442 -14.99 3.86 -12.11
CA GLN A 442 -14.46 4.49 -13.31
C GLN A 442 -14.53 3.55 -14.52
N TYR A 443 -14.26 2.27 -14.30
CA TYR A 443 -14.41 1.26 -15.34
C TYR A 443 -15.89 1.13 -15.76
N ALA A 444 -16.82 1.12 -14.80
CA ALA A 444 -18.27 1.11 -15.08
C ALA A 444 -18.73 2.34 -15.88
N LEU A 445 -18.31 3.55 -15.49
CA LEU A 445 -18.65 4.78 -16.22
C LEU A 445 -18.13 4.73 -17.67
N LYS A 446 -16.90 4.26 -17.88
CA LYS A 446 -16.34 4.10 -19.23
C LYS A 446 -17.11 3.06 -20.05
N GLN A 447 -17.59 1.98 -19.44
CA GLN A 447 -18.44 0.98 -20.12
C GLN A 447 -19.79 1.57 -20.53
N ILE A 448 -20.45 2.34 -19.65
CA ILE A 448 -21.70 3.04 -19.96
C ILE A 448 -21.49 4.02 -21.12
N LEU A 449 -20.45 4.86 -21.05
CA LEU A 449 -20.12 5.85 -22.09
C LEU A 449 -19.83 5.23 -23.47
N GLN A 450 -19.37 3.98 -23.52
CA GLN A 450 -19.11 3.23 -24.76
C GLN A 450 -20.36 2.57 -25.34
N GLN A 451 -21.39 2.35 -24.53
CA GLN A 451 -22.60 1.60 -24.91
C GLN A 451 -23.83 2.52 -25.09
N ASP A 452 -23.86 3.67 -24.42
CA ASP A 452 -24.91 4.68 -24.55
C ASP A 452 -24.37 5.89 -25.32
N ASP A 453 -25.01 6.22 -26.46
CA ASP A 453 -24.62 7.32 -27.35
C ASP A 453 -25.30 8.66 -27.01
N SER A 454 -26.06 8.74 -25.91
CA SER A 454 -26.77 9.95 -25.51
C SER A 454 -25.82 11.10 -25.19
N ASP A 455 -26.23 12.33 -25.53
CA ASP A 455 -25.44 13.55 -25.27
C ASP A 455 -25.28 13.82 -23.78
N LYS A 456 -26.28 13.41 -22.97
CA LYS A 456 -26.27 13.50 -21.51
C LYS A 456 -26.82 12.20 -20.94
N ILE A 457 -26.16 11.70 -19.91
CA ILE A 457 -26.50 10.47 -19.20
C ILE A 457 -26.56 10.81 -17.72
N LEU A 458 -27.73 10.64 -17.11
CA LEU A 458 -27.94 10.82 -15.68
C LEU A 458 -27.62 9.51 -14.95
N ILE A 459 -26.65 9.54 -14.04
CA ILE A 459 -26.18 8.36 -13.31
C ILE A 459 -26.33 8.62 -11.82
N SER A 460 -26.78 7.63 -11.06
CA SER A 460 -26.87 7.75 -9.61
C SER A 460 -26.68 6.41 -8.90
N SER A 461 -26.76 6.50 -7.57
CA SER A 461 -26.93 5.39 -6.65
C SER A 461 -27.54 5.95 -5.38
N ASP A 462 -28.63 5.36 -4.93
CA ASP A 462 -29.22 5.61 -3.61
C ASP A 462 -28.38 4.98 -2.48
N ASN A 463 -27.48 4.03 -2.78
CA ASN A 463 -26.45 3.60 -1.85
C ASN A 463 -25.31 4.64 -1.77
N LEU A 464 -25.09 5.21 -0.59
CA LEU A 464 -24.15 6.32 -0.36
C LEU A 464 -22.69 5.99 -0.73
N VAL A 465 -22.21 4.78 -0.42
CA VAL A 465 -20.84 4.34 -0.76
C VAL A 465 -20.66 4.28 -2.27
N SER A 466 -21.65 3.73 -2.97
CA SER A 466 -21.63 3.62 -4.43
C SER A 466 -21.77 4.99 -5.11
N TYR A 467 -22.58 5.90 -4.55
CA TYR A 467 -22.64 7.30 -4.97
C TYR A 467 -21.28 8.00 -4.88
N TYR A 468 -20.56 7.82 -3.76
CA TYR A 468 -19.21 8.36 -3.64
C TYR A 468 -18.25 7.78 -4.68
N GLY A 469 -18.33 6.47 -4.95
CA GLY A 469 -17.59 5.81 -6.03
C GLY A 469 -17.83 6.46 -7.39
N ILE A 470 -19.09 6.74 -7.74
CA ILE A 470 -19.45 7.44 -8.98
C ILE A 470 -18.82 8.84 -9.03
N LYS A 471 -18.93 9.61 -7.95
CA LYS A 471 -18.38 10.98 -7.90
C LYS A 471 -16.86 11.02 -8.06
N MET A 472 -16.16 10.09 -7.40
CA MET A 472 -14.71 9.96 -7.48
C MET A 472 -14.26 9.51 -8.88
N ALA A 473 -14.98 8.56 -9.47
CA ALA A 473 -14.76 8.12 -10.84
C ALA A 473 -14.95 9.25 -11.86
N TRP A 474 -15.98 10.07 -11.69
CA TRP A 474 -16.28 11.22 -12.55
C TRP A 474 -15.22 12.32 -12.48
N GLU A 475 -14.55 12.50 -11.33
CA GLU A 475 -13.51 13.53 -11.18
C GLU A 475 -12.35 13.33 -12.16
N VAL A 476 -11.96 12.08 -12.43
CA VAL A 476 -10.80 11.68 -13.25
C VAL A 476 -11.13 11.38 -14.71
N LEU A 477 -12.38 11.53 -15.12
CA LEU A 477 -12.74 11.40 -16.53
C LEU A 477 -12.19 12.58 -17.34
N PRO A 478 -11.74 12.33 -18.59
CA PRO A 478 -11.47 13.39 -19.56
C PRO A 478 -12.65 14.36 -19.70
N HIS A 479 -12.39 15.63 -19.98
CA HIS A 479 -13.43 16.68 -20.06
C HIS A 479 -14.60 16.32 -20.99
N ASP A 480 -14.33 15.77 -22.16
CA ASP A 480 -15.34 15.37 -23.14
C ASP A 480 -16.23 14.22 -22.67
N GLU A 481 -15.65 13.24 -21.97
CA GLU A 481 -16.40 12.16 -21.33
C GLU A 481 -17.20 12.67 -20.11
N LYS A 482 -16.59 13.57 -19.35
CA LYS A 482 -17.14 14.14 -18.12
C LYS A 482 -18.38 14.99 -18.36
N ASP A 483 -18.39 15.78 -19.44
CA ASP A 483 -19.51 16.67 -19.80
C ASP A 483 -20.79 15.90 -20.19
N ARG A 484 -20.64 14.63 -20.59
CA ARG A 484 -21.77 13.74 -20.90
C ARG A 484 -22.43 13.16 -19.65
N ILE A 485 -21.72 13.08 -18.52
CA ILE A 485 -22.24 12.45 -17.30
C ILE A 485 -22.76 13.51 -16.34
N GLN A 486 -24.02 13.36 -15.95
CA GLN A 486 -24.64 14.08 -14.86
C GLN A 486 -24.84 13.13 -13.68
N ILE A 487 -24.50 13.58 -12.47
CA ILE A 487 -24.65 12.75 -11.26
C ILE A 487 -25.79 13.31 -10.43
N ALA A 488 -26.81 12.49 -10.16
CA ALA A 488 -27.88 12.84 -9.23
C ALA A 488 -27.49 12.48 -7.79
N GLU A 489 -27.83 13.35 -6.84
CA GLU A 489 -27.58 13.10 -5.41
C GLU A 489 -28.57 12.06 -4.86
N PRO A 490 -28.17 11.22 -3.89
CA PRO A 490 -29.08 10.28 -3.23
C PRO A 490 -30.29 11.01 -2.60
N GLU A 491 -31.40 10.30 -2.43
CA GLU A 491 -32.64 10.83 -1.80
C GLU A 491 -33.29 12.02 -2.56
N THR A 492 -32.99 12.17 -3.86
CA THR A 492 -33.61 13.17 -4.74
C THR A 492 -34.51 12.52 -5.80
N LYS A 493 -35.40 13.31 -6.41
CA LYS A 493 -36.23 12.80 -7.53
C LYS A 493 -35.38 12.47 -8.74
N GLU A 494 -34.34 13.25 -8.97
CA GLU A 494 -33.36 13.03 -10.04
C GLU A 494 -32.62 11.70 -9.86
N CYS A 495 -32.45 11.22 -8.61
CA CYS A 495 -31.90 9.88 -8.35
C CYS A 495 -32.88 8.79 -8.78
N GLU A 496 -34.17 8.90 -8.43
CA GLU A 496 -35.20 7.91 -8.82
C GLU A 496 -35.41 7.86 -10.34
N GLU A 497 -35.16 8.97 -11.03
CA GLU A 497 -35.32 9.12 -12.48
C GLU A 497 -33.98 9.00 -13.25
N ALA A 498 -32.90 8.53 -12.60
CA ALA A 498 -31.59 8.42 -13.26
C ALA A 498 -31.59 7.33 -14.34
N ASP A 499 -30.92 7.59 -15.47
CA ASP A 499 -30.83 6.63 -16.58
C ASP A 499 -30.13 5.33 -16.15
N TYR A 500 -29.12 5.45 -15.27
CA TYR A 500 -28.34 4.32 -14.76
C TYR A 500 -28.14 4.37 -13.24
N HIS A 501 -28.28 3.21 -12.61
CA HIS A 501 -27.94 2.98 -11.21
C HIS A 501 -26.76 2.02 -11.09
N ILE A 502 -25.72 2.39 -10.34
CA ILE A 502 -24.52 1.57 -10.15
C ILE A 502 -24.33 1.24 -8.69
N TYR A 503 -24.22 -0.05 -8.38
CA TYR A 503 -24.06 -0.54 -7.02
C TYR A 503 -22.82 -1.40 -6.86
N ASN A 504 -22.09 -1.22 -5.75
CA ASN A 504 -21.07 -2.17 -5.35
C ASN A 504 -21.72 -3.44 -4.80
N HIS A 505 -21.41 -4.57 -5.44
CA HIS A 505 -22.07 -5.86 -5.21
C HIS A 505 -21.90 -6.34 -3.76
N THR A 506 -20.65 -6.44 -3.30
CA THR A 506 -20.34 -6.81 -1.92
C THR A 506 -20.98 -5.84 -0.93
N ARG A 507 -21.01 -4.53 -1.22
CA ARG A 507 -21.57 -3.54 -0.29
C ARG A 507 -23.06 -3.73 -0.10
N ILE A 508 -23.82 -3.91 -1.18
CA ILE A 508 -25.25 -4.24 -1.11
C ILE A 508 -25.46 -5.51 -0.28
N LEU A 509 -24.70 -6.56 -0.58
CA LEU A 509 -24.84 -7.84 0.09
C LEU A 509 -24.58 -7.71 1.61
N MET A 510 -23.57 -6.94 1.99
CA MET A 510 -23.28 -6.66 3.40
C MET A 510 -24.39 -5.85 4.06
N ASP A 511 -24.84 -4.75 3.44
CA ASP A 511 -25.89 -3.89 4.00
C ASP A 511 -27.21 -4.66 4.19
N THR A 512 -27.56 -5.53 3.24
CA THR A 512 -28.72 -6.44 3.32
C THR A 512 -28.55 -7.47 4.44
N ARG A 513 -27.39 -8.13 4.57
CA ARG A 513 -27.16 -9.08 5.67
C ARG A 513 -27.20 -8.42 7.04
N ILE A 514 -26.62 -7.22 7.19
CA ILE A 514 -26.68 -6.43 8.43
C ILE A 514 -28.16 -6.17 8.78
N TYR A 515 -28.99 -5.81 7.80
CA TYR A 515 -30.41 -5.60 8.00
C TYR A 515 -31.14 -6.90 8.42
N GLU A 516 -30.90 -8.01 7.71
CA GLU A 516 -31.55 -9.31 7.97
C GLU A 516 -31.19 -9.89 9.35
N GLU A 517 -29.96 -9.68 9.80
CA GLU A 517 -29.48 -10.09 11.13
C GLU A 517 -29.95 -9.14 12.25
N GLY A 518 -30.65 -8.04 11.91
CA GLY A 518 -31.09 -7.03 12.87
C GLY A 518 -29.94 -6.25 13.51
N LEU A 519 -28.81 -6.15 12.81
CA LEU A 519 -27.62 -5.41 13.22
C LEU A 519 -27.76 -3.92 12.89
N ASP A 520 -27.07 -3.08 13.65
CA ASP A 520 -27.13 -1.63 13.48
C ASP A 520 -26.48 -1.16 12.17
N GLY A 521 -27.13 -0.21 11.50
CA GLY A 521 -26.69 0.42 10.25
C GLY A 521 -27.01 -0.33 8.95
N GLY A 522 -27.84 -1.39 9.00
CA GLY A 522 -28.22 -2.16 7.81
C GLY A 522 -29.36 -1.52 7.02
N THR A 523 -29.37 -1.72 5.71
CA THR A 523 -30.48 -1.34 4.81
C THR A 523 -30.71 -2.50 3.85
N TYR A 524 -31.97 -2.91 3.67
CA TYR A 524 -32.31 -3.93 2.69
C TYR A 524 -32.27 -3.33 1.28
N TRP A 525 -31.54 -3.98 0.39
CA TRP A 525 -31.37 -3.56 -1.00
C TRP A 525 -31.90 -4.64 -1.95
N GLU A 526 -32.86 -4.27 -2.80
CA GLU A 526 -33.33 -5.09 -3.93
C GLU A 526 -33.54 -4.19 -5.18
N PRO A 527 -32.45 -3.75 -5.85
CA PRO A 527 -32.56 -2.82 -6.98
C PRO A 527 -33.41 -3.35 -8.14
N LYS A 528 -33.53 -4.67 -8.29
CA LYS A 528 -34.32 -5.33 -9.34
C LYS A 528 -35.83 -5.09 -9.23
N GLU A 529 -36.32 -4.64 -8.08
CA GLU A 529 -37.74 -4.26 -7.94
C GLU A 529 -38.05 -2.93 -8.65
N ASN A 530 -37.06 -2.04 -8.75
CA ASN A 530 -37.24 -0.68 -9.25
C ASN A 530 -36.58 -0.44 -10.62
N TYR A 531 -35.56 -1.22 -10.99
CA TYR A 531 -34.75 -0.99 -12.18
C TYR A 531 -34.51 -2.27 -13.00
N GLU A 532 -34.36 -2.14 -14.32
CA GLU A 532 -34.01 -3.25 -15.21
C GLU A 532 -32.51 -3.56 -15.12
N TYR A 533 -32.15 -4.84 -15.02
CA TYR A 533 -30.74 -5.25 -15.03
C TYR A 533 -30.08 -4.91 -16.37
N PHE A 534 -28.93 -4.22 -16.32
CA PHE A 534 -28.17 -3.85 -17.51
C PHE A 534 -26.95 -4.75 -17.71
N GLN A 535 -26.00 -4.72 -16.78
CA GLN A 535 -24.79 -5.57 -16.81
C GLN A 535 -24.12 -5.65 -15.44
N THR A 536 -23.28 -6.66 -15.25
CA THR A 536 -22.37 -6.79 -14.09
C THR A 536 -20.94 -6.59 -14.54
N ILE A 537 -20.18 -5.81 -13.77
CA ILE A 537 -18.73 -5.66 -13.94
C ILE A 537 -18.06 -6.77 -13.14
N GLU A 538 -17.36 -7.65 -13.86
CA GLU A 538 -16.68 -8.80 -13.29
C GLU A 538 -15.15 -8.71 -13.45
N ALA A 539 -14.41 -9.26 -12.49
CA ALA A 539 -13.00 -9.59 -12.69
C ALA A 539 -12.61 -10.88 -11.97
N TYR A 540 -11.87 -11.74 -12.66
CA TYR A 540 -11.47 -13.07 -12.16
C TYR A 540 -12.64 -13.97 -11.76
N GLY A 541 -13.83 -13.75 -12.35
CA GLY A 541 -15.06 -14.46 -12.01
C GLY A 541 -15.70 -14.00 -10.70
N LEU A 542 -15.41 -12.77 -10.27
CA LEU A 542 -16.02 -12.11 -9.13
C LEU A 542 -16.92 -10.98 -9.61
N ASP A 543 -18.14 -10.90 -9.09
CA ASP A 543 -19.06 -9.79 -9.32
C ASP A 543 -18.61 -8.60 -8.47
N ILE A 544 -18.33 -7.47 -9.12
CA ILE A 544 -17.78 -6.29 -8.45
C ILE A 544 -18.84 -5.20 -8.35
N LEU A 545 -19.42 -4.82 -9.49
CA LEU A 545 -20.48 -3.84 -9.57
C LEU A 545 -21.66 -4.38 -10.36
N ASP A 546 -22.87 -4.07 -9.91
CA ASP A 546 -24.09 -4.28 -10.67
C ASP A 546 -24.60 -2.96 -11.21
N ILE A 547 -24.94 -2.93 -12.51
CA ILE A 547 -25.46 -1.77 -13.21
C ILE A 547 -26.90 -2.08 -13.63
N TYR A 548 -27.80 -1.15 -13.31
CA TYR A 548 -29.20 -1.18 -13.66
C TYR A 548 -29.56 0.03 -14.51
N LYS A 549 -30.63 -0.09 -15.30
CA LYS A 549 -31.18 0.94 -16.17
C LYS A 549 -32.65 1.16 -15.82
N LEU A 550 -33.11 2.41 -15.91
CA LEU A 550 -34.52 2.77 -15.72
C LEU A 550 -35.41 2.30 -16.89
#